data_AF-A0A212U867-F1
#
_entry.id   AF-A0A212U867-F1
#
_cell.length_a   1.000
_cell.length_b   1.000
_cell.length_c   1.000
_cell.angle_alpha   90.00
_cell.angle_beta   90.00
_cell.angle_gamma   90.00
#
_symmetry.space_group_name_H-M   'P 1'
#
loop_
_entity.id
_entity.type
_entity.pdbx_description
1 polymer ?
#
loop_
_entity_poly.entity_id
_entity_poly.type
_entity_poly.pdbx_seq_one_letter_code
_entity_poly.pdbx_strand_id
1 'polypeptide(L)'
;MVAAAVAAAVVTGCEEGGLPGTGEPEVCAIPPNDPWAGLVRDQVQALSVGPMFSPTEAAGFDGIAVVELDGSVEVRDSTAVLDATVVEAVRGVREDDRVTLRYDDLGATGDEISRVLPDGPVLVFWDEHEGLRRVPHDGLWYEVPIMGCDEPVGARLSNPVHDLGSPEGWGPVATLPDLVARLEGGPATSG
;
A
#
# COMPACT_ATOMS: atom_id res chain seq x y z
N MET A 1 -15.86 2.45 34.23
CA MET A 1 -14.70 2.11 33.39
C MET A 1 -14.59 3.20 32.35
N VAL A 2 -13.49 3.95 32.38
CA VAL A 2 -13.24 5.08 31.48
C VAL A 2 -12.67 4.51 30.19
N ALA A 3 -13.39 4.65 29.08
CA ALA A 3 -12.89 4.35 27.76
C ALA A 3 -11.91 5.46 27.35
N ALA A 4 -10.64 5.11 27.19
CA ALA A 4 -9.67 6.00 26.58
C ALA A 4 -9.89 5.96 25.06
N ALA A 5 -10.51 7.02 24.54
CA ALA A 5 -10.49 7.29 23.11
C ALA A 5 -9.05 7.66 22.73
N VAL A 6 -8.39 6.81 21.95
CA VAL A 6 -7.18 7.21 21.22
C VAL A 6 -7.66 8.08 20.07
N ALA A 7 -7.84 9.37 20.35
CA ALA A 7 -7.97 10.36 19.29
C ALA A 7 -6.57 10.51 18.68
N ALA A 8 -6.38 10.00 17.48
CA ALA A 8 -5.34 10.51 16.60
C ALA A 8 -5.61 12.01 16.47
N ALA A 9 -4.73 12.83 17.04
CA ALA A 9 -4.80 14.26 16.92
C ALA A 9 -4.58 14.60 15.44
N VAL A 10 -5.67 14.75 14.69
CA VAL A 10 -5.66 15.46 13.42
C VAL A 10 -5.21 16.87 13.77
N VAL A 11 -3.98 17.21 13.39
CA VAL A 11 -3.46 18.56 13.47
C VAL A 11 -4.29 19.39 12.50
N THR A 12 -5.38 19.98 13.00
CA THR A 12 -6.19 20.97 12.27
C THR A 12 -5.43 22.28 12.26
N GLY A 13 -4.51 22.40 11.32
CA GLY A 13 -3.80 23.63 11.04
C GLY A 13 -3.43 23.66 9.58
N CYS A 14 -4.36 24.11 8.72
CA CYS A 14 -3.94 24.64 7.42
C CYS A 14 -3.11 25.89 7.77
N GLU A 15 -1.80 25.85 7.59
CA GLU A 15 -1.00 27.07 7.64
C GLU A 15 -1.40 27.90 6.41
N GLU A 16 -2.11 29.02 6.63
CA GLU A 16 -2.34 30.04 5.60
C GLU A 16 -0.98 30.59 5.13
N GLY A 17 -0.38 29.89 4.17
CA GLY A 17 0.98 30.12 3.69
C GLY A 17 1.09 30.02 2.18
N GLY A 18 0.05 30.38 1.44
CA GLY A 18 0.06 30.43 -0.03
C GLY A 18 -0.26 31.82 -0.54
N LEU A 19 0.70 32.44 -1.24
CA LEU A 19 0.53 33.73 -1.93
C LEU A 19 -0.64 33.63 -2.95
N PRO A 20 -1.51 34.64 -3.05
CA PRO A 20 -2.60 34.61 -4.02
C PRO A 20 -2.05 34.69 -5.45
N GLY A 21 -2.20 33.62 -6.23
CA GLY A 21 -1.94 33.64 -7.67
C GLY A 21 -1.28 32.41 -8.30
N THR A 22 -0.84 31.42 -7.52
CA THR A 22 -0.32 30.15 -8.04
C THR A 22 -1.37 29.08 -7.82
N GLY A 23 -2.03 28.61 -8.88
CA GLY A 23 -3.12 27.65 -8.83
C GLY A 23 -2.70 26.23 -8.43
N GLU A 24 -1.98 26.08 -7.32
CA GLU A 24 -1.70 24.80 -6.69
C GLU A 24 -2.75 24.54 -5.60
N PRO A 25 -3.29 23.31 -5.51
CA PRO A 25 -4.33 22.98 -4.53
C PRO A 25 -3.82 23.13 -3.10
N GLU A 26 -4.65 23.68 -2.21
CA GLU A 26 -4.32 23.89 -0.81
C GLU A 26 -4.28 22.54 -0.06
N VAL A 27 -3.08 22.12 0.35
CA VAL A 27 -2.86 20.87 1.09
C VAL A 27 -3.05 21.13 2.58
N CYS A 28 -4.03 20.47 3.21
CA CYS A 28 -4.29 20.64 4.65
C CYS A 28 -3.81 19.48 5.50
N ALA A 29 -3.67 18.27 4.94
CA ALA A 29 -3.07 17.16 5.64
C ALA A 29 -2.30 16.23 4.70
N ILE A 30 -1.06 15.98 5.08
CA ILE A 30 -0.26 14.90 4.55
C ILE A 30 -0.16 13.88 5.69
N PRO A 31 -0.64 12.64 5.50
CA PRO A 31 -0.49 11.61 6.52
C PRO A 31 0.99 11.51 6.92
N PRO A 32 1.32 11.62 8.22
CA PRO A 32 2.72 11.57 8.64
C PRO A 32 3.28 10.14 8.59
N ASN A 33 2.41 9.13 8.71
CA ASN A 33 2.70 7.71 8.59
C ASN A 33 1.45 7.00 8.05
N ASP A 34 1.66 5.84 7.44
CA ASP A 34 0.61 4.91 7.06
C ASP A 34 0.17 4.03 8.26
N PRO A 35 -1.15 3.98 8.59
CA PRO A 35 -1.66 3.18 9.70
C PRO A 35 -1.49 1.67 9.50
N TRP A 36 -1.56 1.16 8.27
CA TRP A 36 -1.26 -0.25 8.03
C TRP A 36 0.21 -0.50 8.29
N ALA A 37 1.11 0.36 7.80
CA ALA A 37 2.53 0.22 8.08
C ALA A 37 2.82 0.22 9.58
N GLY A 38 2.12 1.01 10.39
CA GLY A 38 2.21 0.91 11.85
C GLY A 38 1.85 -0.47 12.40
N LEU A 39 0.83 -1.13 11.84
CA LEU A 39 0.40 -2.49 12.23
C LEU A 39 1.40 -3.57 11.81
N VAL A 40 2.03 -3.42 10.63
CA VAL A 40 2.96 -4.42 10.08
C VAL A 40 4.40 -4.22 10.55
N ARG A 41 4.85 -2.98 10.74
CA ARG A 41 6.26 -2.65 11.02
C ARG A 41 6.82 -3.34 12.26
N ASP A 42 6.03 -3.50 13.31
CA ASP A 42 6.48 -4.12 14.57
C ASP A 42 6.76 -5.63 14.40
N GLN A 43 6.14 -6.27 13.41
CA GLN A 43 6.36 -7.68 13.05
C GLN A 43 7.61 -7.84 12.18
N VAL A 44 7.73 -6.96 11.18
CA VAL A 44 8.75 -7.08 10.14
C VAL A 44 10.10 -6.50 10.59
N GLN A 45 10.16 -5.70 11.66
CA GLN A 45 11.42 -5.27 12.31
C GLN A 45 12.35 -6.43 12.72
N ALA A 46 11.84 -7.64 12.89
CA ALA A 46 12.66 -8.83 13.17
C ALA A 46 13.34 -9.42 11.92
N LEU A 47 12.93 -9.02 10.72
CA LEU A 47 13.51 -9.40 9.44
C LEU A 47 14.36 -8.22 8.92
N SER A 48 15.52 -8.50 8.34
CA SER A 48 16.25 -7.44 7.61
C SER A 48 15.47 -7.10 6.35
N VAL A 49 14.65 -6.06 6.44
CA VAL A 49 13.88 -5.54 5.31
C VAL A 49 14.86 -4.86 4.36
N GLY A 50 15.02 -5.44 3.17
CA GLY A 50 15.75 -4.81 2.07
C GLY A 50 14.89 -3.74 1.40
N PRO A 51 15.46 -2.88 0.54
CA PRO A 51 14.64 -2.02 -0.30
C PRO A 51 13.68 -2.87 -1.16
N MET A 52 12.62 -2.25 -1.69
CA MET A 52 11.74 -2.89 -2.68
C MET A 52 12.57 -3.64 -3.73
N PHE A 53 12.10 -4.82 -4.14
CA PHE A 53 12.70 -5.59 -5.23
C PHE A 53 13.04 -4.66 -6.40
N SER A 54 14.26 -4.73 -6.89
CA SER A 54 14.63 -4.06 -8.14
C SER A 54 13.75 -4.55 -9.29
N PRO A 55 13.61 -3.81 -10.40
CA PRO A 55 12.89 -4.32 -11.58
C PRO A 55 13.38 -5.70 -12.07
N THR A 56 14.65 -6.02 -11.82
CA THR A 56 15.24 -7.32 -12.17
C THR A 56 14.81 -8.42 -11.19
N GLU A 57 14.73 -8.13 -9.89
CA GLU A 57 14.22 -9.07 -8.88
C GLU A 57 12.71 -9.25 -8.99
N ALA A 58 11.97 -8.18 -9.30
CA ALA A 58 10.57 -8.22 -9.63
C ALA A 58 10.28 -9.21 -10.77
N ALA A 59 11.22 -9.38 -11.70
CA ALA A 59 11.07 -10.32 -12.80
C ALA A 59 11.11 -11.81 -12.37
N GLY A 60 11.53 -12.10 -11.13
CA GLY A 60 11.61 -13.44 -10.57
C GLY A 60 10.31 -13.95 -9.95
N PHE A 61 9.33 -13.08 -9.68
CA PHE A 61 8.05 -13.47 -9.11
C PHE A 61 7.17 -14.22 -10.11
N ASP A 62 6.40 -15.19 -9.60
CA ASP A 62 5.44 -15.96 -10.38
C ASP A 62 4.25 -15.09 -10.82
N GLY A 63 3.84 -14.11 -10.01
CA GLY A 63 2.76 -13.19 -10.35
C GLY A 63 2.98 -11.76 -9.87
N ILE A 64 2.54 -10.82 -10.70
CA ILE A 64 2.48 -9.39 -10.39
C ILE A 64 1.15 -8.85 -10.94
N ALA A 65 0.37 -8.18 -10.10
CA ALA A 65 -0.90 -7.59 -10.51
C ALA A 65 -1.29 -6.41 -9.63
N VAL A 66 -2.10 -5.51 -10.20
CA VAL A 66 -2.94 -4.62 -9.40
C VAL A 66 -4.21 -5.36 -9.06
N VAL A 67 -4.58 -5.36 -7.79
CA VAL A 67 -5.74 -6.05 -7.24
C VAL A 67 -6.62 -5.09 -6.46
N GLU A 68 -7.93 -5.33 -6.48
CA GLU A 68 -8.87 -4.72 -5.56
C GLU A 68 -9.17 -5.69 -4.44
N LEU A 69 -8.99 -5.25 -3.19
CA LEU A 69 -9.32 -6.06 -2.01
C LEU A 69 -10.85 -6.13 -1.86
N ASP A 70 -11.38 -7.33 -1.60
CA ASP A 70 -12.82 -7.55 -1.40
C ASP A 70 -13.33 -7.02 -0.04
N GLY A 71 -12.43 -6.45 0.78
CA GLY A 71 -12.72 -5.89 2.10
C GLY A 71 -12.98 -6.93 3.20
N SER A 72 -13.15 -8.21 2.85
CA SER A 72 -13.26 -9.31 3.80
C SER A 72 -11.88 -9.71 4.32
N VAL A 73 -11.69 -9.60 5.63
CA VAL A 73 -10.50 -10.11 6.33
C VAL A 73 -10.90 -11.33 7.14
N GLU A 74 -10.24 -12.45 6.89
CA GLU A 74 -10.31 -13.60 7.75
C GLU A 74 -8.99 -13.75 8.52
N VAL A 75 -9.06 -13.90 9.85
CA VAL A 75 -7.88 -14.18 10.68
C VAL A 75 -7.99 -15.57 11.27
N ARG A 76 -7.00 -16.42 11.00
CA ARG A 76 -6.87 -17.78 11.53
C ARG A 76 -5.43 -18.02 11.96
N ASP A 77 -5.23 -18.50 13.18
CA ASP A 77 -3.91 -18.88 13.69
C ASP A 77 -2.83 -17.80 13.47
N SER A 78 -3.17 -16.54 13.78
CA SER A 78 -2.33 -15.34 13.56
C SER A 78 -2.05 -15.00 12.09
N THR A 79 -2.59 -15.74 11.14
CA THR A 79 -2.56 -15.43 9.71
C THR A 79 -3.80 -14.63 9.33
N ALA A 80 -3.60 -13.46 8.73
CA ALA A 80 -4.65 -12.73 8.03
C ALA A 80 -4.71 -13.14 6.56
N VAL A 81 -5.92 -13.35 6.08
CA VAL A 81 -6.26 -13.78 4.73
C VAL A 81 -7.16 -12.72 4.12
N LEU A 82 -6.73 -12.16 3.00
CA LEU A 82 -7.42 -11.11 2.25
C LEU A 82 -7.73 -11.64 0.86
N ASP A 83 -9.01 -11.72 0.52
CA ASP A 83 -9.40 -12.03 -0.86
C ASP A 83 -9.36 -10.75 -1.71
N ALA A 84 -8.90 -10.90 -2.94
CA ALA A 84 -8.80 -9.81 -3.89
C ALA A 84 -9.03 -10.30 -5.32
N THR A 85 -9.42 -9.36 -6.18
CA THR A 85 -9.62 -9.61 -7.61
C THR A 85 -8.59 -8.84 -8.41
N VAL A 86 -7.94 -9.50 -9.38
CA VAL A 86 -7.01 -8.85 -10.30
C VAL A 86 -7.77 -7.89 -11.21
N VAL A 87 -7.44 -6.61 -11.13
CA VAL A 87 -8.00 -5.56 -11.99
C VAL A 87 -7.04 -5.12 -13.09
N GLU A 88 -5.74 -5.35 -12.91
CA GLU A 88 -4.73 -5.14 -13.95
C GLU A 88 -3.66 -6.23 -13.86
N ALA A 89 -3.49 -6.96 -14.96
CA ALA A 89 -2.52 -8.05 -15.04
C ALA A 89 -1.16 -7.54 -15.52
N VAL A 90 -0.15 -7.53 -14.65
CA VAL A 90 1.22 -7.09 -15.00
C VAL A 90 2.07 -8.28 -15.47
N ARG A 91 2.01 -9.42 -14.76
CA ARG A 91 2.80 -10.61 -15.08
C ARG A 91 2.20 -11.88 -14.52
N GLY A 92 2.24 -12.95 -15.31
CA GLY A 92 1.99 -14.33 -14.84
C GLY A 92 0.53 -14.63 -14.49
N VAL A 93 -0.38 -13.70 -14.78
CA VAL A 93 -1.75 -13.67 -14.25
C VAL A 93 -2.73 -13.15 -15.30
N ARG A 94 -4.03 -13.26 -15.02
CA ARG A 94 -5.09 -12.71 -15.87
C ARG A 94 -5.94 -11.73 -15.08
N GLU A 95 -6.50 -10.76 -15.79
CA GLU A 95 -7.59 -9.93 -15.27
C GLU A 95 -8.75 -10.84 -14.82
N ASP A 96 -9.47 -10.40 -13.80
CA ASP A 96 -10.54 -11.13 -13.11
C ASP A 96 -10.11 -12.41 -12.38
N ASP A 97 -8.82 -12.77 -12.37
CA ASP A 97 -8.33 -13.85 -11.50
C ASP A 97 -8.57 -13.47 -10.04
N ARG A 98 -9.07 -14.42 -9.26
CA ARG A 98 -9.11 -14.27 -7.79
C ARG A 98 -7.77 -14.64 -7.20
N VAL A 99 -7.29 -13.81 -6.29
CA VAL A 99 -6.09 -14.06 -5.49
C VAL A 99 -6.47 -14.02 -4.02
N THR A 100 -5.78 -14.83 -3.23
CA THR A 100 -5.89 -14.77 -1.77
C THR A 100 -4.52 -14.37 -1.24
N LEU A 101 -4.44 -13.20 -0.63
CA LEU A 101 -3.23 -12.67 -0.02
C LEU A 101 -3.16 -13.16 1.42
N ARG A 102 -1.97 -13.60 1.83
CA ARG A 102 -1.73 -14.19 3.14
C ARG A 102 -0.66 -13.41 3.88
N TYR A 103 -1.01 -12.87 5.05
CA TYR A 103 -0.09 -12.22 5.97
C TYR A 103 0.03 -13.05 7.23
N ASP A 104 1.21 -13.58 7.49
CA ASP A 104 1.46 -14.39 8.67
C ASP A 104 1.82 -13.54 9.89
N ASP A 105 1.49 -14.09 11.05
CA ASP A 105 1.90 -13.64 12.37
C ASP A 105 1.53 -12.22 12.79
N LEU A 106 0.70 -11.46 12.05
CA LEU A 106 0.40 -10.03 12.25
C LEU A 106 0.04 -9.59 13.68
N GLY A 107 -0.37 -10.50 14.57
CA GLY A 107 -0.63 -10.19 15.97
C GLY A 107 -1.83 -9.25 16.17
N ALA A 108 -2.66 -9.09 15.12
CA ALA A 108 -3.83 -8.24 15.08
C ALA A 108 -5.09 -9.06 14.80
N THR A 109 -6.23 -8.57 15.29
CA THR A 109 -7.55 -9.15 14.99
C THR A 109 -8.05 -8.72 13.61
N GLY A 110 -9.00 -9.48 13.05
CA GLY A 110 -9.61 -9.13 11.76
C GLY A 110 -10.24 -7.74 11.77
N ASP A 111 -10.91 -7.36 12.86
CA ASP A 111 -11.49 -6.03 13.04
C ASP A 111 -10.46 -4.90 13.06
N GLU A 112 -9.27 -5.14 13.61
CA GLU A 112 -8.19 -4.15 13.62
C GLU A 112 -7.62 -3.96 12.22
N ILE A 113 -7.37 -5.07 11.53
CA ILE A 113 -6.88 -5.08 10.15
C ILE A 113 -7.89 -4.38 9.24
N SER A 114 -9.17 -4.78 9.26
CA SER A 114 -10.23 -4.18 8.43
C SER A 114 -10.41 -2.68 8.61
N ARG A 115 -10.03 -2.11 9.75
CA ARG A 115 -10.11 -0.65 10.00
C ARG A 115 -8.94 0.13 9.41
N VAL A 116 -7.83 -0.54 9.12
CA VAL A 116 -6.59 0.10 8.66
C VAL A 116 -6.15 -0.38 7.27
N LEU A 117 -6.93 -1.26 6.62
CA LEU A 117 -6.73 -1.61 5.21
C LEU A 117 -6.68 -0.33 4.34
N PRO A 118 -5.80 -0.16 3.31
CA PRO A 118 -5.97 0.98 2.45
C PRO A 118 -7.23 0.73 1.62
N ASP A 119 -7.86 1.82 1.27
CA ASP A 119 -8.90 1.79 0.27
C ASP A 119 -8.26 1.80 -1.12
N GLY A 120 -8.90 1.11 -2.07
CA GLY A 120 -8.52 1.18 -3.48
C GLY A 120 -7.53 0.10 -3.94
N PRO A 121 -6.96 0.29 -5.15
CA PRO A 121 -6.14 -0.71 -5.80
C PRO A 121 -4.77 -0.87 -5.12
N VAL A 122 -4.29 -2.11 -5.11
CA VAL A 122 -3.04 -2.49 -4.49
C VAL A 122 -2.21 -3.30 -5.49
N LEU A 123 -0.96 -2.89 -5.71
CA LEU A 123 0.01 -3.69 -6.46
C LEU A 123 0.57 -4.77 -5.55
N VAL A 124 0.44 -6.02 -5.97
CA VAL A 124 0.95 -7.19 -5.26
C VAL A 124 1.91 -8.01 -6.11
N PHE A 125 2.95 -8.52 -5.46
CA PHE A 125 3.90 -9.49 -5.99
C PHE A 125 3.68 -10.80 -5.22
N TRP A 126 3.84 -11.95 -5.87
CA TRP A 126 3.83 -13.22 -5.15
C TRP A 126 4.62 -14.30 -5.84
N ASP A 127 5.05 -15.26 -5.01
CA ASP A 127 5.54 -16.55 -5.45
C ASP A 127 4.43 -17.60 -5.26
N GLU A 128 4.38 -18.56 -6.17
CA GLU A 128 3.58 -19.78 -6.02
C GLU A 128 4.34 -20.77 -5.15
N HIS A 129 3.85 -20.98 -3.93
CA HIS A 129 4.38 -21.97 -3.01
C HIS A 129 3.30 -22.98 -2.63
N GLU A 130 3.54 -24.26 -2.94
CA GLU A 130 2.60 -25.35 -2.62
C GLU A 130 1.16 -25.12 -3.18
N GLY A 131 1.04 -24.42 -4.31
CA GLY A 131 -0.24 -24.06 -4.91
C GLY A 131 -0.94 -22.87 -4.25
N LEU A 132 -0.26 -22.17 -3.33
CA LEU A 132 -0.71 -20.95 -2.69
C LEU A 132 0.09 -19.76 -3.19
N ARG A 133 -0.58 -18.63 -3.40
CA ARG A 133 0.05 -17.35 -3.75
C ARG A 133 0.44 -16.65 -2.46
N ARG A 134 1.74 -16.55 -2.16
CA ARG A 134 2.23 -15.88 -0.95
C ARG A 134 2.78 -14.51 -1.32
N VAL A 135 2.19 -13.46 -0.75
CA VAL A 135 2.67 -12.10 -0.92
C VAL A 135 3.80 -11.85 0.08
N PRO A 136 5.03 -11.57 -0.38
CA PRO A 136 6.08 -11.11 0.53
C PRO A 136 5.71 -9.72 1.06
N HIS A 137 6.14 -9.41 2.29
CA HIS A 137 5.78 -8.14 2.94
C HIS A 137 6.18 -6.90 2.11
N ASP A 138 7.32 -6.95 1.43
CA ASP A 138 7.83 -5.86 0.57
C ASP A 138 7.14 -5.83 -0.82
N GLY A 139 6.30 -6.83 -1.09
CA GLY A 139 5.57 -7.03 -2.34
C GLY A 139 4.15 -6.48 -2.31
N LEU A 140 3.81 -5.54 -1.44
CA LEU A 140 2.49 -4.88 -1.43
C LEU A 140 2.65 -3.36 -1.47
N TRP A 141 2.10 -2.69 -2.49
CA TRP A 141 2.19 -1.24 -2.68
C TRP A 141 0.82 -0.64 -2.99
N TYR A 142 0.50 0.50 -2.40
CA TYR A 142 -0.77 1.21 -2.61
C TYR A 142 -0.60 2.71 -2.46
N GLU A 143 -1.66 3.44 -2.80
CA GLU A 143 -1.73 4.88 -2.66
C GLU A 143 -2.48 5.26 -1.39
N VAL A 144 -1.90 6.20 -0.63
CA VAL A 144 -2.56 6.87 0.49
C VAL A 144 -2.90 8.29 0.05
N PRO A 145 -4.15 8.75 0.25
CA PRO A 145 -4.57 10.07 -0.21
C PRO A 145 -3.85 11.19 0.55
N ILE A 146 -3.44 12.23 -0.18
CA ILE A 146 -3.08 13.54 0.36
C ILE A 146 -4.36 14.37 0.40
N MET A 147 -4.72 14.85 1.59
CA MET A 147 -6.00 15.55 1.80
C MET A 147 -5.83 17.07 1.65
N GLY A 148 -6.62 17.65 0.76
CA GLY A 148 -6.92 19.09 0.79
C GLY A 148 -8.02 19.41 1.81
N CYS A 149 -8.48 20.66 1.82
CA CYS A 149 -9.54 21.13 2.71
C CYS A 149 -10.84 20.31 2.57
N ASP A 150 -11.24 20.03 1.32
CA ASP A 150 -12.57 19.52 0.99
C ASP A 150 -12.53 18.18 0.23
N GLU A 151 -11.40 17.83 -0.39
CA GLU A 151 -11.23 16.63 -1.21
C GLU A 151 -9.75 16.16 -1.27
N PRO A 152 -9.48 14.90 -1.66
CA PRO A 152 -8.12 14.45 -1.95
C PRO A 152 -7.51 15.28 -3.10
N VAL A 153 -6.29 15.78 -2.91
CA VAL A 153 -5.57 16.62 -3.88
C VAL A 153 -4.37 15.92 -4.51
N GLY A 154 -4.12 14.67 -4.10
CA GLY A 154 -3.07 13.81 -4.62
C GLY A 154 -2.96 12.53 -3.82
N ALA A 155 -1.89 11.77 -4.06
CA ALA A 155 -1.61 10.53 -3.35
C ALA A 155 -0.10 10.39 -3.08
N ARG A 156 0.23 9.49 -2.14
CA ARG A 156 1.59 9.00 -1.95
C ARG A 156 1.59 7.49 -1.95
N LEU A 157 2.61 6.91 -2.57
CA LEU A 157 2.86 5.48 -2.43
C LEU A 157 3.20 5.11 -1.00
N SER A 158 2.73 3.93 -0.61
CA SER A 158 3.00 3.31 0.66
C SER A 158 3.24 1.83 0.48
N ASN A 159 4.09 1.29 1.35
CA ASN A 159 4.24 -0.13 1.57
C ASN A 159 4.18 -0.38 3.09
N PRO A 160 3.49 -1.44 3.56
CA PRO A 160 3.34 -1.73 4.98
C PRO A 160 4.66 -1.87 5.76
N VAL A 161 5.75 -2.17 5.08
CA VAL A 161 7.06 -2.34 5.68
C VAL A 161 7.89 -1.06 5.62
N HIS A 162 7.79 -0.33 4.51
CA HIS A 162 8.59 0.88 4.26
C HIS A 162 7.92 2.20 4.67
N ASP A 163 6.66 2.17 5.11
CA ASP A 163 5.83 3.37 5.31
C ASP A 163 5.52 4.09 3.97
N LEU A 164 5.14 5.36 4.07
CA LEU A 164 4.96 6.28 2.95
C LEU A 164 6.28 6.62 2.27
N GLY A 165 6.32 6.48 0.94
CA GLY A 165 7.45 6.90 0.13
C GLY A 165 7.51 6.21 -1.22
N SER A 166 8.34 6.75 -2.11
CA SER A 166 8.70 6.07 -3.35
C SER A 166 9.62 4.88 -3.02
N PRO A 167 9.46 3.75 -3.72
CA PRO A 167 10.36 2.62 -3.54
C PRO A 167 11.80 3.01 -3.92
N GLU A 168 12.75 2.73 -3.01
CA GLU A 168 14.15 3.02 -3.24
C GLU A 168 14.67 2.32 -4.51
N GLY A 169 15.44 3.03 -5.33
CA GLY A 169 16.02 2.46 -6.56
C GLY A 169 15.11 2.50 -7.80
N TRP A 170 13.84 2.91 -7.68
CA TRP A 170 12.90 3.01 -8.81
C TRP A 170 12.87 4.39 -9.49
N GLY A 171 13.58 5.37 -8.94
CA GLY A 171 13.51 6.77 -9.36
C GLY A 171 12.24 7.45 -8.86
N PRO A 172 11.87 8.62 -9.41
CA PRO A 172 10.65 9.31 -8.98
C PRO A 172 9.43 8.50 -9.45
N VAL A 173 8.80 7.80 -8.52
CA VAL A 173 7.54 7.08 -8.69
C VAL A 173 6.60 7.61 -7.62
N ALA A 174 5.56 8.32 -8.04
CA ALA A 174 4.61 8.97 -7.14
C ALA A 174 3.28 8.21 -7.04
N THR A 175 2.97 7.37 -8.04
CA THR A 175 1.68 6.72 -8.21
C THR A 175 1.82 5.22 -8.50
N LEU A 176 0.76 4.46 -8.26
CA LEU A 176 0.68 3.03 -8.59
C LEU A 176 0.81 2.79 -10.10
N PRO A 177 0.12 3.53 -10.99
CA PRO A 177 0.30 3.38 -12.44
C PRO A 177 1.73 3.66 -12.90
N ASP A 178 2.44 4.62 -12.29
CA ASP A 178 3.85 4.84 -12.61
C ASP A 178 4.72 3.64 -12.24
N LEU A 179 4.44 3.02 -11.10
CA LEU A 179 5.17 1.84 -10.64
C LEU A 179 4.94 0.65 -11.58
N VAL A 180 3.68 0.44 -12.00
CA VAL A 180 3.30 -0.56 -13.00
C VAL A 180 4.01 -0.29 -14.33
N ALA A 181 3.95 0.94 -14.85
CA ALA A 181 4.63 1.30 -16.08
C ALA A 181 6.13 0.99 -16.01
N ARG A 182 6.79 1.23 -14.87
CA ARG A 182 8.20 0.87 -14.68
C ARG A 182 8.45 -0.64 -14.66
N LEU A 183 7.55 -1.43 -14.07
CA LEU A 183 7.62 -2.90 -14.06
C LEU A 183 7.52 -3.49 -15.47
N GLU A 184 6.71 -2.88 -16.32
CA GLU A 184 6.54 -3.26 -17.73
C GLU A 184 7.67 -2.75 -18.63
N GLY A 185 8.60 -1.94 -18.09
CA GLY A 185 9.71 -1.34 -18.83
C GLY A 185 9.34 -0.06 -19.58
N GLY A 186 8.18 0.53 -19.30
CA GLY A 186 7.75 1.84 -19.79
C GLY A 186 8.37 3.02 -19.02
N PRO A 187 8.36 4.24 -19.61
CA PRO A 187 8.71 5.46 -18.88
C PRO A 187 7.64 5.77 -17.81
N ALA A 188 8.03 6.39 -16.69
CA ALA A 188 7.06 6.90 -15.72
C ALA A 188 6.20 7.99 -16.38
N THR A 189 4.90 7.93 -16.18
CA THR A 189 3.94 8.90 -16.68
C THR A 189 3.84 10.05 -15.67
N SER A 190 4.61 11.11 -15.89
CA SER A 190 4.47 12.34 -15.10
C SER A 190 3.02 12.85 -15.15
N GLY A 191 2.27 12.61 -14.08
CA GLY A 191 0.97 13.20 -13.77
C GLY A 191 1.15 14.43 -12.89
#